data_AF-W4L5R3-F1
#
_entry.id   AF-W4L5R3-F1
#
_cell.length_a   1.000
_cell.length_b   1.000
_cell.length_c   1.000
_cell.angle_alpha   90.00
_cell.angle_beta   90.00
_cell.angle_gamma   90.00
#
_symmetry.space_group_name_H-M   'P 1'
#
loop_
_entity.id
_entity.type
_entity.pdbx_description
1 polymer ?
#
loop_
_entity_poly.entity_id
_entity_poly.type
_entity_poly.pdbx_seq_one_letter_code
_entity_poly.pdbx_strand_id
1 'polypeptide(L)'
;VILLLDTLIAAGHPHQGTTLDISVRAAASLASYYLRQKDRVGLVSYGGVCTWIQPSSGQQQWYRILDALLAARTHFSYHSKDITLIPPRVLPPGALIFVLTSLLDRRIETALNDLVARAFQLVMVVVSPVYAMGSRHFEGESRLWRLETEANLHKFHSLGVPIILQDAENPLTHLHEALTRRQVWRRGKSL
;
A
#
# COMPACT_ATOMS: atom_id res chain seq x y z
N VAL A 1 -6.34 3.87 -11.74
CA VAL A 1 -5.51 3.27 -10.68
C VAL A 1 -5.35 4.27 -9.54
N ILE A 2 -5.49 3.83 -8.30
CA ILE A 2 -5.17 4.61 -7.10
C ILE A 2 -4.06 3.86 -6.36
N LEU A 3 -3.04 4.58 -5.93
CA LEU A 3 -2.05 4.08 -5.00
C LEU A 3 -2.41 4.64 -3.63
N LEU A 4 -2.74 3.76 -2.70
CA LEU A 4 -3.00 4.11 -1.31
C LEU A 4 -1.73 3.74 -0.52
N LEU A 5 -1.02 4.76 -0.05
CA LEU A 5 0.17 4.62 0.77
C LEU A 5 -0.23 4.74 2.24
N ASP A 6 -0.09 3.66 3.00
CA ASP A 6 -0.20 3.68 4.45
C ASP A 6 1.06 4.28 5.07
N THR A 7 0.88 5.38 5.79
CA THR A 7 1.95 6.12 6.48
C THR A 7 1.72 6.17 7.99
N LEU A 8 0.85 5.32 8.54
CA LEU A 8 0.49 5.32 9.97
C LEU A 8 1.67 4.90 10.85
N ILE A 9 2.29 3.76 10.55
CA ILE A 9 3.43 3.23 11.30
C ILE A 9 4.50 2.75 10.32
N ALA A 10 5.69 3.32 10.48
CA ALA A 10 6.90 2.90 9.78
C ALA A 10 7.82 2.15 10.73
N ALA A 11 8.07 0.88 10.42
CA ALA A 11 8.99 0.02 11.14
C ALA A 11 10.34 -0.02 10.41
N GLY A 12 11.46 -0.09 11.13
CA GLY A 12 12.81 -0.08 10.59
C GLY A 12 13.65 1.06 11.16
N HIS A 13 14.90 1.16 10.69
CA HIS A 13 15.81 2.22 11.15
C HIS A 13 15.95 3.30 10.07
N PRO A 14 15.89 4.61 10.39
CA PRO A 14 15.95 5.69 9.39
C PRO A 14 17.15 5.62 8.42
N HIS A 15 18.28 5.07 8.88
CA HIS A 15 19.50 4.92 8.08
C HIS A 15 19.61 3.60 7.31
N GLN A 16 18.84 2.57 7.69
CA GLN A 16 18.86 1.24 7.06
C GLN A 16 17.66 1.03 6.14
N GLY A 17 16.63 1.87 6.27
CA GLY A 17 15.38 1.79 5.55
C GLY A 17 14.23 1.38 6.46
N THR A 18 13.05 1.88 6.13
CA THR A 18 11.79 1.59 6.81
C THR A 18 10.81 0.87 5.89
N THR A 19 9.75 0.30 6.47
CA THR A 19 8.61 -0.22 5.72
C THR A 19 8.00 0.86 4.81
N LEU A 20 7.98 2.12 5.26
CA LEU A 20 7.52 3.25 4.46
C LEU A 20 8.45 3.52 3.27
N ASP A 21 9.77 3.43 3.43
CA ASP A 21 10.71 3.60 2.31
C ASP A 21 10.50 2.56 1.22
N ILE A 22 10.23 1.31 1.62
CA ILE A 22 9.92 0.22 0.68
C ILE A 22 8.57 0.49 0.00
N SER A 23 7.52 0.85 0.76
CA SER A 23 6.22 1.20 0.21
C SER A 23 6.29 2.39 -0.76
N VAL A 24 7.10 3.40 -0.47
CA VAL A 24 7.32 4.55 -1.37
C VAL A 24 7.97 4.12 -2.67
N ARG A 25 9.02 3.28 -2.62
CA ARG A 25 9.66 2.73 -3.84
C ARG A 25 8.70 1.87 -4.66
N ALA A 26 7.87 1.06 -4.00
CA ALA A 26 6.83 0.26 -4.66
C ALA A 26 5.75 1.14 -5.31
N ALA A 27 5.27 2.18 -4.62
CA ALA A 27 4.29 3.11 -5.15
C ALA A 27 4.84 3.90 -6.35
N ALA A 28 6.06 4.42 -6.24
CA ALA A 28 6.78 5.08 -7.31
C ALA A 28 6.83 4.18 -8.56
N SER A 29 7.22 2.92 -8.36
CA SER A 29 7.28 1.94 -9.42
C SER A 29 5.94 1.65 -10.10
N LEU A 30 4.88 1.44 -9.31
CA LEU A 30 3.52 1.23 -9.82
C LEU A 30 3.03 2.42 -10.63
N ALA A 31 3.19 3.63 -10.10
CA ALA A 31 2.79 4.83 -10.81
C ALA A 31 3.54 4.98 -12.13
N SER A 32 4.87 4.76 -12.12
CA SER A 32 5.69 4.79 -13.33
C SER A 32 5.21 3.77 -14.38
N TYR A 33 4.91 2.53 -13.96
CA TYR A 33 4.41 1.47 -14.83
C TYR A 33 3.05 1.80 -15.47
N TYR A 34 2.07 2.20 -14.67
CA TYR A 34 0.72 2.50 -15.18
C TYR A 34 0.67 3.80 -15.99
N LEU A 35 1.42 4.83 -15.60
CA LEU A 35 1.50 6.07 -16.39
C LEU A 35 2.16 5.86 -17.74
N ARG A 36 3.15 4.96 -17.87
CA ARG A 36 3.72 4.56 -19.17
C ARG A 36 2.68 3.90 -20.08
N GLN A 37 1.71 3.20 -19.51
CA GLN A 37 0.59 2.62 -20.25
C GLN A 37 -0.53 3.62 -20.55
N LYS A 38 -0.33 4.90 -20.22
CA LYS A 38 -1.31 5.99 -20.36
C LYS A 38 -2.54 5.85 -19.47
N ASP A 39 -2.46 5.04 -18.41
CA ASP A 39 -3.53 4.97 -17.41
C ASP A 39 -3.56 6.21 -16.53
N ARG A 40 -4.74 6.47 -15.95
CA ARG A 40 -4.92 7.50 -14.92
C ARG A 40 -4.49 6.96 -13.56
N VAL A 41 -3.51 7.61 -12.94
CA VAL A 41 -2.97 7.23 -11.63
C VAL A 41 -3.15 8.38 -10.65
N GLY A 42 -3.80 8.09 -9.51
CA GLY A 42 -3.85 8.97 -8.35
C GLY A 42 -3.06 8.39 -7.17
N LEU A 43 -2.79 9.23 -6.19
CA LEU A 43 -2.11 8.85 -4.94
C LEU A 43 -2.97 9.29 -3.76
N VAL A 44 -3.08 8.44 -2.75
CA VAL A 44 -3.67 8.75 -1.45
C VAL A 44 -2.64 8.40 -0.39
N SER A 45 -2.22 9.37 0.42
CA SER A 45 -1.40 9.11 1.60
C SER A 45 -2.32 9.06 2.81
N TYR A 46 -2.34 7.93 3.49
CA TYR A 46 -3.23 7.64 4.61
C TYR A 46 -2.42 7.50 5.90
N GLY A 47 -2.51 8.51 6.77
CA GLY A 47 -1.84 8.57 8.07
C GLY A 47 -2.61 9.44 9.05
N GLY A 48 -1.90 10.21 9.88
CA GLY A 48 -2.53 11.20 10.79
C GLY A 48 -3.37 12.27 10.08
N VAL A 49 -3.15 12.44 8.77
CA VAL A 49 -4.04 13.15 7.84
C VAL A 49 -4.19 12.32 6.55
N CYS A 50 -5.30 12.52 5.83
CA CYS A 50 -5.52 11.93 4.51
C CYS A 50 -5.27 13.00 3.45
N THR A 51 -4.20 12.87 2.67
CA THR A 51 -3.91 13.75 1.53
C THR A 51 -4.02 12.95 0.23
N TRP A 52 -4.35 13.62 -0.88
CA TRP A 52 -4.52 12.94 -2.15
C TRP A 52 -4.15 13.80 -3.35
N ILE A 53 -3.72 13.11 -4.41
CA ILE A 53 -3.56 13.63 -5.77
C ILE A 53 -4.62 12.96 -6.63
N GLN A 54 -5.42 13.79 -7.30
CA GLN A 54 -6.45 13.32 -8.22
C GLN A 54 -5.85 12.53 -9.40
N PRO A 55 -6.52 11.47 -9.88
CA PRO A 55 -6.00 10.66 -10.97
C PRO A 55 -5.88 11.42 -12.29
N SER A 56 -4.66 11.48 -12.80
CA SER A 56 -4.35 12.01 -14.13
C SER A 56 -3.33 11.10 -14.82
N SER A 57 -2.93 11.45 -16.04
CA SER A 57 -2.00 10.68 -16.87
C SER A 57 -0.77 11.50 -17.26
N GLY A 58 0.24 10.82 -17.82
CA GLY A 58 1.40 11.47 -18.42
C GLY A 58 2.50 11.87 -17.43
N GLN A 59 3.55 12.50 -17.96
CA GLN A 59 4.81 12.75 -17.24
C GLN A 59 4.67 13.78 -16.13
N GLN A 60 3.84 14.82 -16.31
CA GLN A 60 3.59 15.80 -15.24
C GLN A 60 2.93 15.14 -14.02
N GLN A 61 2.02 14.19 -14.24
CA GLN A 61 1.42 13.43 -13.15
C GLN A 61 2.45 12.57 -12.42
N TRP A 62 3.39 11.98 -13.18
CA TRP A 62 4.48 11.20 -12.58
C TRP A 62 5.30 12.05 -11.59
N TYR A 63 5.72 13.25 -11.98
CA TYR A 63 6.46 14.15 -11.08
C TYR A 63 5.64 14.57 -9.86
N ARG A 64 4.36 14.92 -10.02
CA ARG A 64 3.48 15.24 -8.88
C ARG A 64 3.39 14.11 -7.87
N ILE A 65 3.24 12.87 -8.35
CA ILE A 65 3.20 11.69 -7.49
C ILE A 65 4.56 11.50 -6.80
N LEU A 66 5.67 11.62 -7.53
CA LEU A 66 7.00 11.47 -6.97
C LEU A 66 7.27 12.50 -5.85
N ASP A 67 6.93 13.77 -6.07
CA ASP A 67 7.08 14.83 -5.07
C ASP A 67 6.27 14.54 -3.81
N ALA A 68 5.01 14.09 -3.96
CA ALA A 68 4.18 13.73 -2.82
C ALA A 68 4.69 12.48 -2.06
N LEU A 69 5.24 11.50 -2.78
CA LEU A 69 5.87 10.33 -2.16
C LEU A 69 7.13 10.72 -1.37
N LEU A 70 7.93 11.67 -1.88
CA LEU A 70 9.10 12.19 -1.15
C LEU A 70 8.68 12.97 0.10
N ALA A 71 7.62 13.78 0.01
CA ALA A 71 7.08 14.50 1.16
C ALA A 71 6.50 13.57 2.24
N ALA A 72 5.90 12.44 1.85
CA ALA A 72 5.37 11.45 2.78
C ALA A 72 6.46 10.82 3.66
N ARG A 73 7.70 10.71 3.16
CA ARG A 73 8.85 10.19 3.93
C ARG A 73 9.34 11.15 5.02
N THR A 74 9.06 12.45 4.89
CA THR A 74 9.54 13.45 5.85
C THR A 74 8.51 13.76 6.94
N HIS A 75 7.22 13.63 6.61
CA HIS A 75 6.11 13.90 7.52
C HIS A 75 5.69 12.63 8.28
N PHE A 76 6.58 12.10 9.12
CA PHE A 76 6.16 11.13 10.13
C PHE A 76 5.27 11.84 11.14
N SER A 77 3.96 11.61 11.03
CA SER A 77 2.96 12.36 11.77
C SER A 77 2.94 11.92 13.24
N TYR A 78 3.65 12.66 14.10
CA TYR A 78 3.55 12.59 15.56
C TYR A 78 2.28 13.27 16.12
N HIS A 79 1.39 13.75 15.26
CA HIS A 79 0.12 14.39 15.64
C HIS A 79 -1.03 13.75 14.87
N SER A 80 -1.56 12.64 15.39
CA SER A 80 -2.68 11.95 14.79
C SER A 80 -4.00 12.69 15.03
N LYS A 81 -4.66 13.12 13.96
CA LYS A 81 -6.12 13.27 13.96
C LYS A 81 -6.75 11.90 13.69
N ASP A 82 -7.90 11.62 14.29
CA ASP A 82 -8.61 10.32 14.27
C ASP A 82 -9.23 9.97 12.90
N ILE A 83 -8.46 10.01 11.82
CA ILE A 83 -8.96 9.59 10.50
C ILE A 83 -8.92 8.07 10.40
N THR A 84 -10.10 7.45 10.48
CA THR A 84 -10.29 6.00 10.36
C THR A 84 -10.80 5.56 8.99
N LEU A 85 -11.31 6.49 8.17
CA LEU A 85 -11.95 6.20 6.88
C LEU A 85 -11.42 7.12 5.78
N ILE A 86 -11.45 6.62 4.54
CA ILE A 86 -11.08 7.40 3.35
C ILE A 86 -12.34 8.11 2.82
N PRO A 87 -12.36 9.45 2.78
CA PRO A 87 -13.54 10.19 2.36
C PRO A 87 -14.01 9.78 0.96
N PRO A 88 -15.33 9.64 0.72
CA PRO A 88 -15.85 9.14 -0.56
C PRO A 88 -15.34 9.91 -1.79
N ARG A 89 -15.18 11.24 -1.68
CA ARG A 89 -14.70 12.13 -2.75
C ARG A 89 -13.26 11.87 -3.21
N VAL A 90 -12.48 11.11 -2.45
CA VAL A 90 -11.07 10.83 -2.75
C VAL A 90 -10.93 9.74 -3.82
N LEU A 91 -11.88 8.80 -3.86
CA LEU A 91 -11.79 7.60 -4.68
C LEU A 91 -12.83 7.63 -5.80
N PRO A 92 -12.41 7.71 -7.08
CA PRO A 92 -13.34 7.60 -8.20
C PRO A 92 -14.04 6.23 -8.20
N PRO A 93 -15.33 6.15 -8.58
CA PRO A 93 -16.04 4.88 -8.71
C PRO A 93 -15.30 3.89 -9.62
N GLY A 94 -15.27 2.62 -9.24
CA GLY A 94 -14.62 1.56 -10.02
C GLY A 94 -13.09 1.64 -10.06
N ALA A 95 -12.48 2.46 -9.21
CA ALA A 95 -11.03 2.50 -9.11
C ALA A 95 -10.45 1.17 -8.63
N LEU A 96 -9.43 0.71 -9.34
CA LEU A 96 -8.47 -0.25 -8.83
C LEU A 96 -7.52 0.43 -7.86
N ILE A 97 -7.42 -0.09 -6.63
CA ILE A 97 -6.63 0.46 -5.55
C ILE A 97 -5.52 -0.52 -5.18
N PHE A 98 -4.27 -0.09 -5.32
CA PHE A 98 -3.13 -0.76 -4.72
C PHE A 98 -2.90 -0.18 -3.33
N VAL A 99 -3.02 -1.02 -2.30
CA VAL A 99 -2.83 -0.61 -0.90
C VAL A 99 -1.45 -1.07 -0.46
N LEU A 100 -0.55 -0.13 -0.24
CA LEU A 100 0.81 -0.37 0.23
C LEU A 100 0.86 -0.14 1.73
N THR A 101 1.00 -1.21 2.51
CA THR A 101 0.82 -1.17 3.97
C THR A 101 1.74 -2.13 4.73
N SER A 102 2.08 -1.76 5.95
CA SER A 102 2.77 -2.62 6.92
C SER A 102 1.82 -3.40 7.83
N LEU A 103 0.51 -3.08 7.78
CA LEU A 103 -0.55 -3.61 8.66
C LEU A 103 -0.23 -3.52 10.16
N LEU A 104 0.58 -2.54 10.56
CA LEU A 104 0.98 -2.34 11.96
C LEU A 104 -0.05 -1.54 12.77
N ASP A 105 -1.03 -0.91 12.13
CA ASP A 105 -2.05 -0.09 12.79
C ASP A 105 -3.47 -0.54 12.40
N ARG A 106 -4.36 -0.69 13.38
CA ARG A 106 -5.75 -1.14 13.17
C ARG A 106 -6.60 -0.16 12.33
N ARG A 107 -6.20 1.10 12.22
CA ARG A 107 -6.91 2.10 11.41
C ARG A 107 -6.88 1.74 9.93
N ILE A 108 -5.76 1.22 9.42
CA ILE A 108 -5.71 0.76 8.01
C ILE A 108 -6.63 -0.45 7.78
N GLU A 109 -6.74 -1.37 8.75
CA GLU A 109 -7.69 -2.49 8.63
C GLU A 109 -9.14 -1.99 8.54
N THR A 110 -9.48 -0.97 9.34
CA THR A 110 -10.82 -0.35 9.32
C THR A 110 -11.10 0.28 7.97
N ALA A 111 -10.15 1.05 7.44
CA ALA A 111 -10.26 1.63 6.10
C ALA A 111 -10.39 0.55 5.00
N LEU A 112 -9.62 -0.53 5.09
CA LEU A 112 -9.69 -1.63 4.12
C LEU A 112 -11.07 -2.32 4.14
N ASN A 113 -11.63 -2.59 5.32
CA ASN A 113 -12.97 -3.16 5.43
C ASN A 113 -14.04 -2.24 4.81
N ASP A 114 -13.94 -0.92 5.03
CA ASP A 114 -14.82 0.07 4.37
C ASP A 114 -14.70 0.02 2.85
N LEU A 115 -13.47 -0.05 2.31
CA LEU A 115 -13.25 -0.12 0.87
C LEU A 115 -13.80 -1.40 0.25
N VAL A 116 -13.67 -2.54 0.94
CA VAL A 116 -14.28 -3.81 0.51
C VAL A 116 -15.81 -3.71 0.55
N ALA A 117 -16.39 -3.16 1.62
CA ALA A 117 -17.83 -2.97 1.75
C ALA A 117 -18.40 -2.03 0.66
N ARG A 118 -17.59 -1.06 0.21
CA ARG A 118 -17.90 -0.16 -0.92
C ARG A 118 -17.60 -0.77 -2.30
N ALA A 119 -17.29 -2.06 -2.36
CA ALA A 119 -17.03 -2.83 -3.57
C ALA A 119 -15.88 -2.30 -4.46
N PHE A 120 -14.85 -1.70 -3.85
CA PHE A 120 -13.64 -1.34 -4.59
C PHE A 120 -12.80 -2.58 -4.92
N GLN A 121 -12.13 -2.55 -6.08
CA GLN A 121 -11.13 -3.56 -6.42
C GLN A 121 -9.82 -3.23 -5.71
N LEU A 122 -9.43 -4.08 -4.77
CA LEU A 122 -8.22 -3.91 -3.96
C LEU A 122 -7.14 -4.90 -4.39
N VAL A 123 -5.89 -4.46 -4.36
CA VAL A 123 -4.70 -5.31 -4.33
C VAL A 123 -3.84 -4.86 -3.18
N MET A 124 -3.56 -5.75 -2.24
CA MET A 124 -2.72 -5.44 -1.09
C MET A 124 -1.26 -5.72 -1.43
N VAL A 125 -0.40 -4.76 -1.18
CA VAL A 125 1.06 -4.88 -1.24
C VAL A 125 1.56 -4.72 0.18
N VAL A 126 1.82 -5.85 0.83
CA VAL A 126 2.10 -5.91 2.26
C VAL A 126 3.60 -5.95 2.48
N VAL A 127 4.12 -4.91 3.15
CA VAL A 127 5.54 -4.75 3.43
C VAL A 127 5.85 -5.27 4.83
N SER A 128 6.69 -6.30 4.90
CA SER A 128 7.07 -6.91 6.16
C SER A 128 8.04 -6.03 6.99
N PRO A 129 7.71 -5.64 8.22
CA PRO A 129 8.60 -5.05 9.22
C PRO A 129 9.86 -5.89 9.50
N VAL A 130 9.74 -7.21 9.54
CA VAL A 130 10.88 -8.13 9.78
C VAL A 130 11.97 -7.91 8.72
N TYR A 131 11.54 -7.60 7.50
CA TYR A 131 12.43 -7.27 6.41
C TYR A 131 13.12 -5.90 6.62
N ALA A 132 12.34 -4.87 6.94
CA ALA A 132 12.86 -3.51 7.16
C ALA A 132 13.78 -3.38 8.39
N MET A 133 13.61 -4.22 9.41
CA MET A 133 14.36 -4.17 10.67
C MET A 133 15.58 -5.09 10.71
N GLY A 134 15.74 -5.98 9.72
CA GLY A 134 16.81 -6.98 9.67
C GLY A 134 16.57 -8.16 10.62
N SER A 135 16.77 -9.37 10.12
CA SER A 135 16.45 -10.64 10.80
C SER A 135 17.16 -10.86 12.15
N ARG A 136 18.28 -10.16 12.42
CA ARG A 136 19.05 -10.29 13.69
C ARG A 136 18.42 -9.59 14.90
N HIS A 137 17.48 -8.66 14.72
CA HIS A 137 16.87 -7.91 15.82
C HIS A 137 15.53 -8.48 16.30
N PHE A 138 15.05 -9.58 15.71
CA PHE A 138 13.66 -10.02 15.83
C PHE A 138 13.50 -11.48 16.29
N GLU A 139 14.42 -12.04 17.07
CA GLU A 139 14.45 -13.50 17.34
C GLU A 139 13.42 -14.01 18.38
N GLY A 140 12.48 -13.18 18.86
CA GLY A 140 11.36 -13.61 19.71
C GLY A 140 10.03 -12.92 19.38
N GLU A 141 10.05 -11.60 19.19
CA GLU A 141 8.86 -10.80 18.84
C GLU A 141 8.36 -11.05 17.41
N SER A 142 9.18 -11.70 16.56
CA SER A 142 8.80 -11.99 15.16
C SER A 142 7.71 -13.03 15.04
N ARG A 143 7.63 -13.99 15.96
CA ARG A 143 6.66 -15.09 15.81
C ARG A 143 5.24 -14.61 16.08
N LEU A 144 5.03 -13.83 17.14
CA LEU A 144 3.72 -13.27 17.45
C LEU A 144 3.27 -12.32 16.34
N TRP A 145 4.13 -11.39 15.94
CA TRP A 145 3.83 -10.48 14.83
C TRP A 145 3.53 -11.24 13.52
N ARG A 146 4.28 -12.29 13.19
CA ARG A 146 4.01 -13.13 12.00
C ARG A 146 2.64 -13.79 12.10
N LEU A 147 2.29 -14.37 13.25
CA LEU A 147 0.99 -15.03 13.44
C LEU A 147 -0.17 -14.03 13.37
N GLU A 148 -0.03 -12.85 13.97
CA GLU A 148 -1.03 -11.78 13.88
C GLU A 148 -1.19 -11.28 12.44
N THR A 149 -0.07 -11.08 11.75
CA THR A 149 -0.06 -10.68 10.34
C THR A 149 -0.68 -11.76 9.47
N GLU A 150 -0.31 -13.03 9.63
CA GLU A 150 -0.89 -14.15 8.91
C GLU A 150 -2.41 -14.26 9.14
N ALA A 151 -2.88 -14.08 10.37
CA ALA A 151 -4.31 -14.07 10.69
C ALA A 151 -5.03 -12.90 9.99
N ASN A 152 -4.44 -11.70 10.02
CA ASN A 152 -4.97 -10.52 9.35
C ASN A 152 -4.99 -10.66 7.83
N LEU A 153 -3.93 -11.23 7.24
CA LEU A 153 -3.87 -11.50 5.81
C LEU A 153 -4.87 -12.58 5.39
N HIS A 154 -5.06 -13.62 6.20
CA HIS A 154 -6.03 -14.67 5.94
C HIS A 154 -7.45 -14.10 5.85
N LYS A 155 -7.79 -13.13 6.71
CA LYS A 155 -9.08 -12.40 6.62
C LYS A 155 -9.26 -11.75 5.25
N PHE A 156 -8.30 -10.95 4.77
CA PHE A 156 -8.45 -10.28 3.46
C PHE A 156 -8.37 -11.25 2.28
N HIS A 157 -7.57 -12.31 2.39
CA HIS A 157 -7.52 -13.37 1.40
C HIS A 157 -8.88 -14.09 1.29
N SER A 158 -9.56 -14.36 2.41
CA SER A 158 -10.90 -14.96 2.42
C SER A 158 -11.97 -14.07 1.78
N LEU A 159 -11.75 -12.75 1.76
CA LEU A 159 -12.58 -11.76 1.07
C LEU A 159 -12.23 -11.63 -0.42
N GLY A 160 -11.32 -12.46 -0.94
CA GLY A 160 -10.92 -12.47 -2.34
C GLY A 160 -9.98 -11.34 -2.73
N VAL A 161 -9.40 -10.62 -1.77
CA VAL A 161 -8.43 -9.55 -2.04
C VAL A 161 -7.07 -10.18 -2.37
N PRO A 162 -6.49 -9.93 -3.57
CA PRO A 162 -5.15 -10.40 -3.89
C PRO A 162 -4.10 -9.72 -2.99
N ILE A 163 -3.18 -10.52 -2.47
CA ILE A 163 -2.11 -10.09 -1.58
C ILE A 163 -0.76 -10.38 -2.23
N ILE A 164 0.07 -9.36 -2.30
CA ILE A 164 1.47 -9.43 -2.71
C ILE A 164 2.30 -9.15 -1.46
N LEU A 165 2.99 -10.17 -0.96
CA LEU A 165 3.94 -10.00 0.14
C LEU A 165 5.25 -9.46 -0.42
N GLN A 166 5.79 -8.43 0.22
CA GLN A 166 7.07 -7.84 -0.10
C GLN A 166 8.09 -8.27 0.96
N ASP A 167 8.93 -9.23 0.58
CA ASP A 167 9.95 -9.86 1.41
C ASP A 167 11.37 -9.75 0.81
N ALA A 168 11.56 -8.89 -0.22
CA ALA A 168 12.82 -8.71 -0.94
C ALA A 168 13.29 -7.24 -0.98
N GLU A 169 14.60 -7.02 -1.18
CA GLU A 169 15.23 -5.68 -1.28
C GLU A 169 14.59 -4.86 -2.40
N ASN A 170 14.21 -5.54 -3.49
CA ASN A 170 13.61 -4.91 -4.64
C ASN A 170 12.08 -5.08 -4.63
N PRO A 171 11.32 -4.03 -4.29
CA PRO A 171 9.85 -4.07 -4.27
C PRO A 171 9.22 -4.35 -5.65
N LEU A 172 10.03 -4.26 -6.71
CA LEU A 172 9.62 -4.52 -8.09
C LEU A 172 9.57 -5.98 -8.47
N THR A 173 10.31 -6.87 -7.81
CA THR A 173 10.48 -8.24 -8.31
C THR A 173 9.15 -8.98 -8.33
N HIS A 174 8.46 -9.05 -7.18
CA HIS A 174 7.16 -9.70 -7.08
C HIS A 174 6.05 -8.90 -7.77
N LEU A 175 6.20 -7.57 -7.82
CA LEU A 175 5.23 -6.71 -8.46
C LEU A 175 5.26 -6.85 -9.98
N HIS A 176 6.44 -6.89 -10.61
CA HIS A 176 6.57 -7.10 -12.05
C HIS A 176 6.04 -8.47 -12.47
N GLU A 177 6.33 -9.53 -11.71
CA GLU A 177 5.78 -10.87 -11.96
C GLU A 177 4.25 -10.89 -11.86
N ALA A 178 3.70 -10.25 -10.82
CA ALA A 178 2.24 -10.14 -10.63
C ALA A 178 1.56 -9.29 -11.72
N LEU A 179 2.23 -8.24 -12.21
CA LEU A 179 1.70 -7.37 -13.27
C LEU A 179 1.78 -8.01 -14.67
N THR A 180 2.82 -8.80 -14.95
CA THR A 180 2.98 -9.52 -16.23
C THR A 180 2.10 -10.76 -16.32
N ARG A 181 1.89 -11.47 -15.20
CA ARG A 181 0.85 -12.50 -15.12
C ARG A 181 -0.50 -11.81 -15.04
N ARG A 182 -1.20 -11.69 -16.17
CA ARG A 182 -2.62 -11.27 -16.33
C ARG A 182 -3.65 -11.96 -15.38
N GLN A 183 -3.21 -12.80 -14.44
CA GLN A 183 -4.02 -13.65 -13.56
C GLN A 183 -4.59 -12.97 -12.31
N VAL A 184 -4.02 -11.85 -11.83
CA VAL A 184 -4.56 -11.17 -10.63
C VAL A 184 -5.96 -10.57 -10.89
N TRP A 185 -6.33 -10.41 -12.16
CA TRP A 185 -7.44 -9.55 -12.60
C TRP A 185 -8.79 -10.26 -12.84
N ARG A 186 -8.84 -11.59 -12.92
CA ARG A 186 -10.05 -12.32 -13.42
C ARG A 186 -10.86 -13.13 -12.40
N ARG A 187 -10.48 -13.22 -11.13
CA ARG A 187 -11.32 -13.88 -10.10
C ARG A 187 -12.15 -12.87 -9.31
N GLY A 188 -13.09 -12.23 -9.99
CA GLY A 188 -14.15 -11.42 -9.36
C GLY A 188 -15.51 -11.55 -10.04
N LYS A 189 -15.65 -12.44 -11.03
CA LYS A 189 -16.91 -12.75 -11.71
C LYS A 189 -16.95 -14.24 -12.04
N SER A 190 -17.17 -15.06 -11.03
CA SER A 190 -17.89 -16.31 -11.19
C SER A 190 -18.47 -16.67 -9.84
N LEU A 191 -19.71 -16.27 -9.63
CA LEU A 191 -20.80 -16.95 -8.93
C LEU A 191 -22.02 -16.04 -9.04
#